data_AF-A0A2P8NFH4-F1
#
_entry.id   AF-A0A2P8NFH4-F1
#
_cell.length_a   1.000
_cell.length_b   1.000
_cell.length_c   1.000
_cell.angle_alpha   90.00
_cell.angle_beta   90.00
_cell.angle_gamma   90.00
#
_symmetry.space_group_name_H-M   'P 1'
#
loop_
_entity.id
_entity.type
_entity.pdbx_description
1 polymer ?
#
loop_
_entity_poly.entity_id
_entity_poly.type
_entity_poly.pdbx_seq_one_letter_code
_entity_poly.pdbx_strand_id
1 'polypeptide(L)'
;MISKPDPNAQLCDILLASLARLAETGETEAACRLAGRAYAALRLDTPDAARRFDVFLHRLTPSLTWTAPPDRRQAAPPAPT
;
A
#
# COMPACT_ATOMS: atom_id res chain seq x y z
N MET A 1 7.82 -13.58 -28.51
CA MET A 1 8.56 -12.50 -27.83
C MET A 1 8.00 -12.39 -26.42
N ILE A 2 8.70 -12.92 -25.40
CA ILE A 2 8.34 -12.65 -24.01
C ILE A 2 8.86 -11.24 -23.72
N SER A 3 7.98 -10.25 -23.65
CA SER A 3 8.34 -8.94 -23.12
C SER A 3 8.76 -9.13 -21.68
N LYS A 4 9.95 -8.63 -21.33
CA LYS A 4 10.47 -8.68 -19.97
C LYS A 4 9.46 -7.96 -19.07
N PRO A 5 8.98 -8.60 -17.99
CA PRO A 5 8.01 -7.96 -17.11
C PRO A 5 8.61 -6.66 -16.58
N ASP A 6 7.80 -5.61 -16.58
CA ASP A 6 8.21 -4.31 -16.09
C ASP A 6 8.73 -4.46 -14.65
N PRO A 7 9.97 -4.06 -14.36
CA PRO A 7 10.56 -4.24 -13.03
C PRO A 7 9.72 -3.54 -11.96
N ASN A 8 9.08 -2.42 -12.30
CA ASN A 8 8.14 -1.72 -11.44
C ASN A 8 6.90 -2.56 -11.13
N ALA A 9 6.36 -3.30 -12.10
CA ALA A 9 5.22 -4.19 -11.87
C ALA A 9 5.60 -5.35 -10.94
N GLN A 10 6.80 -5.92 -11.10
CA GLN A 10 7.29 -6.98 -10.20
C GLN A 10 7.53 -6.47 -8.77
N LEU A 11 8.11 -5.27 -8.62
CA LEU A 11 8.26 -4.64 -7.31
C LEU A 11 6.91 -4.36 -6.64
N CYS A 12 5.91 -3.92 -7.41
CA CYS A 12 4.56 -3.71 -6.89
C CYS A 12 3.92 -5.02 -6.41
N ASP A 13 4.10 -6.13 -7.14
CA ASP A 13 3.63 -7.45 -6.72
C ASP A 13 4.28 -7.91 -5.41
N ILE A 14 5.60 -7.73 -5.27
CA ILE A 14 6.32 -8.07 -4.03
C ILE A 14 5.80 -7.21 -2.87
N LEU A 15 5.64 -5.90 -3.07
CA LEU A 15 5.08 -4.99 -2.07
C LEU A 15 3.67 -5.41 -1.66
N LEU A 16 2.80 -5.74 -2.62
CA LEU A 16 1.44 -6.21 -2.35
C LEU A 16 1.43 -7.52 -1.56
N ALA A 17 2.30 -8.47 -1.90
CA ALA A 17 2.43 -9.72 -1.14
C ALA A 17 2.90 -9.47 0.30
N SER A 18 3.84 -8.54 0.51
CA SER A 18 4.26 -8.14 1.86
C SER A 18 3.14 -7.47 2.65
N LEU A 19 2.38 -6.57 2.02
CA LEU A 19 1.25 -5.89 2.66
C LEU A 19 0.10 -6.84 2.99
N ALA A 20 -0.17 -7.81 2.12
CA ALA A 20 -1.15 -8.86 2.38
C ALA A 20 -0.77 -9.67 3.63
N ARG A 21 0.48 -10.13 3.73
CA ARG A 21 0.97 -10.85 4.92
C ARG A 21 0.88 -9.99 6.19
N LEU A 22 1.16 -8.69 6.07
CA LEU A 22 1.04 -7.76 7.19
C LEU A 22 -0.42 -7.70 7.69
N ALA A 23 -1.38 -7.58 6.77
CA ALA A 23 -2.80 -7.60 7.11
C ALA A 23 -3.23 -8.93 7.75
N GLU A 24 -2.74 -10.07 7.24
CA GLU A 24 -3.00 -11.40 7.82
C GLU A 24 -2.46 -11.55 9.26
N THR A 25 -1.37 -10.85 9.61
CA THR A 25 -0.83 -10.84 10.98
C THR A 25 -1.59 -9.94 11.96
N GLY A 26 -2.66 -9.26 11.51
CA GLY A 26 -3.46 -8.34 12.32
C GLY A 26 -3.10 -6.86 12.13
N GLU A 27 -2.00 -6.56 11.43
CA GLU A 27 -1.53 -5.20 11.15
C GLU A 27 -2.23 -4.58 9.92
N THR A 28 -3.55 -4.80 9.81
CA THR A 28 -4.36 -4.40 8.64
C THR A 28 -4.35 -2.88 8.41
N GLU A 29 -4.36 -2.09 9.49
CA GLU A 29 -4.27 -0.63 9.40
C GLU A 29 -2.93 -0.15 8.83
N ALA A 30 -1.81 -0.73 9.29
CA ALA A 30 -0.48 -0.39 8.80
C ALA A 30 -0.35 -0.78 7.31
N ALA A 31 -0.87 -1.95 6.94
CA ALA A 31 -0.92 -2.41 5.55
C ALA A 31 -1.72 -1.43 4.66
N CYS A 32 -2.88 -0.97 5.13
CA CYS A 32 -3.72 -0.01 4.40
C CYS A 32 -3.03 1.35 4.22
N ARG A 33 -2.39 1.89 5.26
CA ARG A 33 -1.65 3.17 5.15
C ARG A 33 -0.49 3.07 4.17
N LEU A 34 0.27 1.98 4.21
CA LEU A 34 1.39 1.76 3.28
C LEU A 34 0.89 1.58 1.83
N ALA A 35 -0.20 0.84 1.62
CA ALA A 35 -0.84 0.70 0.32
C ALA A 35 -1.32 2.07 -0.23
N GLY A 36 -1.92 2.92 0.62
CA GLY A 36 -2.34 4.27 0.24
C GLY A 36 -1.16 5.19 -0.14
N ARG A 37 -0.04 5.09 0.58
CA ARG A 37 1.20 5.84 0.22
C ARG A 37 1.78 5.35 -1.11
N ALA A 38 1.80 4.04 -1.34
CA ALA A 38 2.25 3.48 -2.63
C ALA A 38 1.35 3.93 -3.78
N TYR A 39 0.03 3.91 -3.59
CA TYR A 39 -0.93 4.44 -4.57
C TYR A 39 -0.67 5.91 -4.90
N ALA A 40 -0.53 6.77 -3.87
CA ALA A 40 -0.29 8.21 -4.08
C ALA A 40 1.02 8.48 -4.83
N ALA A 41 2.06 7.68 -4.60
CA ALA A 41 3.34 7.80 -5.29
C ALA A 41 3.27 7.33 -6.75
N LEU A 42 2.49 6.28 -7.04
CA LEU A 42 2.44 5.66 -8.38
C LEU A 42 1.35 6.25 -9.29
N ARG A 43 0.31 6.90 -8.75
CA ARG A 43 -0.86 7.34 -9.54
C ARG A 43 -0.54 8.24 -10.74
N LEU A 44 0.57 8.99 -10.67
CA LEU A 44 0.95 9.95 -11.72
C LEU A 44 1.87 9.35 -12.78
N ASP A 45 2.70 8.37 -12.41
CA ASP A 45 3.76 7.82 -13.25
C ASP A 45 3.36 6.46 -13.85
N THR A 46 2.69 5.63 -13.06
CA THR A 46 2.33 4.25 -13.42
C THR A 46 0.89 3.92 -12.97
N PRO A 47 -0.13 4.41 -13.71
CA PRO A 47 -1.54 4.23 -13.34
C PRO A 47 -1.96 2.75 -13.26
N ASP A 48 -1.37 1.89 -14.09
CA ASP A 48 -1.65 0.45 -14.09
C ASP A 48 -1.19 -0.23 -12.78
N ALA A 49 -0.01 0.17 -12.29
CA ALA A 49 0.51 -0.29 -11.00
C ALA A 49 -0.30 0.27 -9.83
N ALA A 50 -0.65 1.57 -9.89
CA ALA A 50 -1.49 2.22 -8.90
C ALA A 50 -2.85 1.50 -8.74
N ARG A 51 -3.47 1.09 -9.84
CA ARG A 51 -4.76 0.36 -9.81
C ARG A 51 -4.71 -0.92 -8.97
N ARG A 52 -3.56 -1.60 -8.91
CA ARG A 52 -3.43 -2.83 -8.10
C ARG A 52 -3.50 -2.53 -6.60
N PHE A 53 -2.88 -1.43 -6.17
CA PHE A 53 -3.00 -0.96 -4.79
C PHE A 53 -4.41 -0.49 -4.44
N ASP A 54 -5.11 0.14 -5.39
CA ASP A 54 -6.51 0.52 -5.23
C ASP A 54 -7.43 -0.71 -5.04
N VAL A 55 -7.25 -1.75 -5.85
CA VAL A 55 -7.97 -3.03 -5.70
C VAL A 55 -7.66 -3.70 -4.35
N PHE A 56 -6.40 -3.66 -3.91
CA PHE A 56 -6.01 -4.18 -2.60
C PHE A 56 -6.68 -3.42 -1.46
N LEU A 57 -6.70 -2.08 -1.52
CA LEU A 57 -7.39 -1.23 -0.55
C LEU A 57 -8.90 -1.54 -0.51
N HIS A 58 -9.54 -1.69 -1.67
CA HIS A 58 -10.95 -2.05 -1.74
C HIS A 58 -11.26 -3.41 -1.09
N ARG A 59 -10.34 -4.38 -1.18
CA ARG A 59 -10.46 -5.68 -0.51
C ARG A 59 -10.28 -5.60 1.00
N LEU A 60 -9.41 -4.71 1.48
CA LEU A 60 -9.18 -4.50 2.90
C LEU A 60 -10.22 -3.61 3.57
N THR A 61 -10.88 -2.73 2.82
CA THR A 61 -11.91 -1.80 3.34
C THR A 61 -12.99 -2.49 4.18
N PRO A 62 -13.56 -3.65 3.79
CA PRO A 62 -14.50 -4.37 4.65
C PRO A 62 -13.86 -5.06 5.86
N SER A 63 -12.56 -5.37 5.83
CA SER A 63 -11.81 -5.91 6.98
C SER A 63 -11.34 -4.84 7.96
N LEU A 64 -11.18 -3.61 7.49
CA LEU A 64 -11.00 -2.43 8.32
C LEU A 64 -12.34 -2.07 8.95
N THR A 65 -12.77 -2.83 9.95
CA THR A 65 -13.67 -2.31 10.97
C THR A 65 -13.01 -1.02 11.44
N TRP A 66 -13.54 0.12 11.00
CA TRP A 66 -13.06 1.44 11.32
C TRP A 66 -13.18 1.62 12.84
N THR A 67 -12.12 1.26 13.58
CA THR A 67 -12.19 1.17 15.05
C THR A 67 -11.54 2.37 15.75
N ALA A 68 -10.72 3.18 15.05
CA ALA A 68 -10.21 4.44 15.58
C ALA A 68 -9.65 5.36 14.47
N PRO A 69 -9.80 6.70 14.59
CA PRO A 69 -9.09 7.64 13.73
C PRO A 69 -7.57 7.59 14.01
N PRO A 70 -6.71 7.76 12.97
CA PRO A 70 -5.26 7.66 13.11
C PRO A 70 -4.68 8.81 13.97
N ASP A 71 -3.87 8.47 14.97
CA ASP A 71 -3.12 9.44 15.78
C ASP A 71 -2.15 10.24 14.90
N ARG A 72 -2.29 11.57 14.93
CA ARG A 72 -1.59 12.54 14.08
C ARG A 72 -0.07 12.53 14.27
N ARG A 73 0.47 11.84 15.30
CA ARG A 73 1.90 11.75 15.60
C ARG A 73 2.68 10.76 14.71
N GLN A 74 2.01 9.91 13.94
CA GLN A 74 2.68 9.06 12.94
C GLN A 74 3.02 9.79 11.62
N ALA A 75 2.64 11.07 11.48
CA ALA A 75 2.74 11.81 10.21
C ALA A 75 4.02 12.66 10.00
N ALA A 76 5.06 12.54 10.84
CA ALA A 76 6.27 13.34 10.66
C ALA A 76 7.56 12.53 10.92
N PRO A 77 8.56 12.55 10.02
CA PRO A 77 9.91 12.14 10.41
C PRO A 77 10.46 13.14 11.45
N PRO A 78 11.27 12.70 12.43
CA PRO A 78 11.85 13.63 13.40
C PRO A 78 12.75 14.63 12.67
N ALA A 79 12.53 15.92 12.94
CA ALA A 79 13.40 16.99 12.46
C ALA A 79 14.83 16.78 13.01
N PRO A 80 15.89 17.00 12.20
CA PRO A 80 17.25 16.96 12.72
C PRO A 80 17.46 18.13 13.69
N THR A 81 18.13 17.82 14.81
CA THR A 81 18.60 18.78 15.81
C THR A 81 19.62 19.75 15.23
#